data_AF-D5VR70-F1
#
_entry.id   AF-D5VR70-F1
#
_cell.length_a   1.000
_cell.length_b   1.000
_cell.length_c   1.000
_cell.angle_alpha   90.00
_cell.angle_beta   90.00
_cell.angle_gamma   90.00
#
_symmetry.space_group_name_H-M   'P 1'
#
loop_
_entity.id
_entity.type
_entity.pdbx_description
1 polymer ?
#
loop_
_entity_poly.entity_id
_entity_poly.type
_entity_poly.pdbx_seq_one_letter_code
_entity_poly.pdbx_strand_id
1 'polypeptide(L)'
;MFNEPIKEIMTKDVVTVTPDTSVSKALGIMEENNFHHLVVVDKKDGVEEYYLISMRDLLLAHNPEEEVARLMYKAHCIHEDTPIIDAVCEMIDAGQRAAPIVNTYGKMVGIVTDYDIMDRASRSIILKDTPVKKVMTRHVITINENETIGKARALMRDNNIGRLVVVDDDGKPVGIVTETDILTKVLKPKRRMRAGDLKGEKVPRMGQPVKMIMSSPLITLDYDASVADAARLMKEYDIRGVPIVKGNMLKGIITRSDIAKYIADLKKGAMIEVEIHGEMDEEFRDLAERIIATEVKKMVKHAGKVHWIKINIKKERDKGGTPYYRVVTYVKTPNKLYVGEGKPKASLPKRLEAEGEDVGYVSGKERWEFIDILKESLESVLKQIEADFDRVNPKHMKRLPEKE
;
A
#
# COMPACT_ATOMS: atom_id res chain seq x y z
N MET A 1 -4.35 11.42 6.19
CA MET A 1 -3.64 10.33 6.89
C MET A 1 -2.76 9.52 5.95
N PHE A 2 -3.24 9.07 4.80
CA PHE A 2 -2.38 8.35 3.83
C PHE A 2 -1.61 9.25 2.84
N ASN A 3 -1.80 10.58 2.91
CA ASN A 3 -1.07 11.56 2.11
C ASN A 3 0.16 12.14 2.82
N GLU A 4 0.44 11.74 4.06
CA GLU A 4 1.68 12.13 4.72
C GLU A 4 2.87 11.36 4.12
N PRO A 5 4.09 11.89 4.22
CA PRO A 5 5.31 11.22 3.77
C PRO A 5 5.54 9.85 4.45
N ILE A 6 6.09 8.89 3.71
CA ILE A 6 6.38 7.55 4.23
C ILE A 6 7.40 7.55 5.38
N LYS A 7 8.29 8.55 5.44
CA LYS A 7 9.25 8.73 6.54
C LYS A 7 8.61 8.92 7.92
N GLU A 8 7.34 9.28 7.99
CA GLU A 8 6.60 9.43 9.25
C GLU A 8 6.28 8.09 9.91
N ILE A 9 6.28 6.98 9.15
CA ILE A 9 5.97 5.64 9.65
C ILE A 9 7.13 4.64 9.52
N MET A 10 8.22 5.01 8.86
CA MET A 10 9.35 4.11 8.66
C MET A 10 10.09 3.80 9.96
N THR A 11 10.66 2.61 10.05
CA THR A 11 11.66 2.29 11.08
C THR A 11 13.01 2.89 10.68
N LYS A 12 13.58 3.74 11.54
CA LYS A 12 14.84 4.47 11.26
C LYS A 12 16.09 3.65 11.61
N ASP A 13 16.04 2.91 12.72
CA ASP A 13 17.16 2.08 13.18
C ASP A 13 17.15 0.75 12.44
N VAL A 14 17.65 0.78 11.20
CA VAL A 14 17.64 -0.39 10.31
C VAL A 14 18.81 -1.31 10.64
N VAL A 15 18.50 -2.54 11.05
CA VAL A 15 19.48 -3.62 11.11
C VAL A 15 19.77 -4.10 9.69
N THR A 16 21.04 -4.05 9.29
CA THR A 16 21.51 -4.44 7.95
C THR A 16 22.55 -5.54 8.02
N VAL A 17 22.71 -6.27 6.92
CA VAL A 17 23.76 -7.27 6.72
C VAL A 17 24.45 -7.04 5.39
N THR A 18 25.56 -7.74 5.15
CA THR A 18 26.33 -7.72 3.90
C THR A 18 26.11 -9.01 3.10
N PRO A 19 26.39 -9.03 1.77
CA PRO A 19 26.12 -10.20 0.93
C PRO A 19 26.79 -11.50 1.38
N ASP A 20 27.97 -11.41 2.00
CA ASP A 20 28.76 -12.51 2.58
C ASP A 20 28.23 -13.01 3.93
N THR A 21 27.18 -12.40 4.48
CA THR A 21 26.56 -12.87 5.71
C THR A 21 25.96 -14.27 5.50
N SER A 22 26.23 -15.20 6.42
CA SER A 22 25.67 -16.55 6.34
C SER A 22 24.15 -16.56 6.63
N VAL A 23 23.46 -17.52 6.02
CA VAL A 23 22.03 -17.78 6.26
C VAL A 23 21.72 -17.98 7.74
N SER A 24 22.57 -18.71 8.48
CA SER A 24 22.38 -18.96 9.92
C SER A 24 22.42 -17.67 10.74
N LYS A 25 23.37 -16.78 10.43
CA LYS A 25 23.50 -15.47 11.08
C LYS A 25 22.34 -14.55 10.73
N ALA A 26 21.96 -14.48 9.45
CA ALA A 26 20.80 -13.69 9.02
C ALA A 26 19.50 -14.15 9.70
N LEU A 27 19.29 -15.47 9.80
CA LEU A 27 18.15 -16.04 10.52
C LEU A 27 18.17 -15.69 12.02
N GLY A 28 19.34 -15.80 12.66
CA GLY A 28 19.51 -15.42 14.07
C GLY A 28 19.15 -13.95 14.32
N ILE A 29 19.64 -13.04 13.48
CA ILE A 29 19.32 -11.61 13.55
C ILE A 29 17.80 -11.38 13.40
N MET A 30 17.16 -12.02 12.42
CA MET A 30 15.71 -11.91 12.21
C MET A 30 14.91 -12.40 13.42
N GLU A 31 15.31 -13.52 14.01
CA GLU A 31 14.64 -14.11 15.18
C GLU A 31 14.82 -13.25 16.44
N GLU A 32 16.03 -12.77 16.71
CA GLU A 32 16.35 -11.94 17.88
C GLU A 32 15.60 -10.61 17.88
N ASN A 33 15.38 -10.03 16.70
CA ASN A 33 14.72 -8.73 16.54
C ASN A 33 13.24 -8.82 16.15
N ASN A 34 12.69 -10.03 16.02
CA ASN A 34 11.30 -10.29 15.64
C ASN A 34 10.85 -9.59 14.34
N PHE A 35 11.68 -9.63 13.29
CA PHE A 35 11.30 -9.19 11.95
C PHE A 35 11.51 -10.26 10.90
N HIS A 36 10.84 -10.13 9.75
CA HIS A 36 10.84 -11.14 8.69
C HIS A 36 11.58 -10.75 7.41
N HIS A 37 12.12 -9.53 7.35
CA HIS A 37 12.88 -9.01 6.22
C HIS A 37 14.16 -8.36 6.74
N LEU A 38 15.26 -8.57 6.03
CA LEU A 38 16.54 -7.91 6.27
C LEU A 38 16.93 -7.15 5.02
N VAL A 39 17.48 -5.95 5.23
CA VAL A 39 18.16 -5.21 4.16
C VAL A 39 19.59 -5.72 4.07
N VAL A 40 20.00 -6.12 2.87
CA VAL A 40 21.38 -6.44 2.55
C VAL A 40 21.98 -5.25 1.80
N VAL A 41 23.08 -4.70 2.33
CA VAL A 41 23.79 -3.57 1.76
C VAL A 41 25.05 -4.07 1.09
N ASP A 42 25.12 -3.93 -0.23
CA ASP A 42 26.30 -4.25 -1.02
C ASP A 42 27.00 -2.95 -1.43
N LYS A 43 28.31 -2.84 -1.18
CA LYS A 43 29.09 -1.64 -1.51
C LYS A 43 29.94 -1.94 -2.73
N LYS A 44 29.52 -1.43 -3.89
CA LYS A 44 30.26 -1.54 -5.15
C LYS A 44 30.76 -0.17 -5.58
N ASP A 45 32.07 -0.03 -5.78
CA ASP A 45 32.69 1.20 -6.26
C ASP A 45 32.32 2.47 -5.45
N GLY A 46 32.11 2.31 -4.14
CA GLY A 46 31.71 3.39 -3.24
C GLY A 46 30.21 3.74 -3.26
N VAL A 47 29.41 3.07 -4.10
CA VAL A 47 27.95 3.19 -4.15
C VAL A 47 27.31 2.07 -3.33
N GLU A 48 26.37 2.44 -2.47
CA GLU A 48 25.56 1.49 -1.71
C GLU A 48 24.40 0.99 -2.57
N GLU A 49 24.31 -0.32 -2.74
CA GLU A 49 23.19 -1.00 -3.34
C GLU A 49 22.36 -1.71 -2.28
N TYR A 50 21.04 -1.56 -2.35
CA TYR A 50 20.12 -2.16 -1.40
C TYR A 50 19.41 -3.38 -1.99
N TYR A 51 19.47 -4.47 -1.24
CA TYR A 51 18.81 -5.73 -1.53
C TYR A 51 17.93 -6.12 -0.35
N LEU A 52 16.96 -6.99 -0.58
CA LEU A 52 16.13 -7.57 0.47
C LEU A 52 16.31 -9.07 0.49
N ILE A 53 16.22 -9.62 1.70
CA ILE A 53 16.07 -11.04 1.93
C ILE A 53 15.02 -11.26 3.01
N SER A 54 14.06 -12.14 2.74
CA SER A 54 13.03 -12.51 3.70
C SER A 54 13.36 -13.84 4.37
N MET A 55 12.73 -14.06 5.53
CA MET A 55 12.79 -15.35 6.21
C MET A 55 12.29 -16.51 5.31
N ARG A 56 11.47 -16.22 4.29
CA ARG A 56 11.03 -17.21 3.28
C ARG A 56 12.16 -17.57 2.31
N ASP A 57 12.92 -16.58 1.87
CA ASP A 57 14.02 -16.76 0.91
C ASP A 57 15.15 -17.59 1.52
N LEU A 58 15.43 -17.39 2.81
CA LEU A 58 16.40 -18.19 3.58
C LEU A 58 16.08 -19.70 3.60
N LEU A 59 14.83 -20.09 3.36
CA LEU A 59 14.42 -21.50 3.32
C LEU A 59 14.85 -22.22 2.03
N LEU A 60 15.21 -21.45 1.01
CA LEU A 60 15.73 -21.96 -0.26
C LEU A 60 17.22 -22.28 -0.18
N ALA A 61 17.88 -21.93 0.93
CA ALA A 61 19.29 -22.24 1.17
C ALA A 61 19.54 -23.75 1.18
N HIS A 62 20.66 -24.17 0.60
CA HIS A 62 21.10 -25.57 0.61
C HIS A 62 21.64 -25.98 1.99
N ASN A 63 22.28 -25.04 2.68
CA ASN A 63 22.83 -25.24 4.02
C ASN A 63 22.93 -23.91 4.79
N PRO A 64 23.08 -23.93 6.13
CA PRO A 64 23.09 -22.72 6.96
C PRO A 64 24.32 -21.80 6.78
N GLU A 65 25.41 -22.31 6.21
CA GLU A 65 26.65 -21.55 5.97
C GLU A 65 26.66 -20.89 4.59
N GLU A 66 25.67 -21.16 3.73
CA GLU A 66 25.51 -20.48 2.46
C GLU A 66 25.32 -18.96 2.68
N GLU A 67 25.94 -18.17 1.83
CA GLU A 67 25.88 -16.71 1.88
C GLU A 67 24.54 -16.19 1.36
N VAL A 68 24.01 -15.13 1.99
CA VAL A 68 22.74 -14.51 1.58
C VAL A 68 22.79 -13.91 0.17
N ALA A 69 23.98 -13.63 -0.38
CA ALA A 69 24.18 -13.14 -1.74
C ALA A 69 23.45 -13.93 -2.83
N ARG A 70 23.27 -15.25 -2.63
CA ARG A 70 22.60 -16.14 -3.60
C ARG A 70 21.07 -16.12 -3.54
N LEU A 71 20.52 -15.58 -2.47
CA LEU A 71 19.11 -15.62 -2.13
C LEU A 71 18.46 -14.24 -2.10
N MET A 72 19.27 -13.20 -1.91
CA MET A 72 18.82 -11.80 -1.91
C MET A 72 18.32 -11.38 -3.29
N TYR A 73 17.38 -10.42 -3.31
CA TYR A 73 16.90 -9.79 -4.54
C TYR A 73 17.03 -8.28 -4.45
N LYS A 74 17.18 -7.62 -5.61
CA LYS A 74 17.32 -6.15 -5.67
C LYS A 74 16.04 -5.50 -5.13
N ALA A 75 16.20 -4.62 -4.14
CA ALA A 75 15.07 -3.96 -3.50
C ALA A 75 14.49 -2.87 -4.42
N HIS A 76 13.17 -2.69 -4.38
CA HIS A 76 12.54 -1.46 -4.87
C HIS A 76 12.59 -0.46 -3.72
N CYS A 77 13.43 0.56 -3.86
CA CYS A 77 13.55 1.61 -2.85
C CYS A 77 12.46 2.67 -3.04
N ILE A 78 11.97 3.21 -1.93
CA ILE A 78 10.94 4.25 -1.93
C ILE A 78 11.54 5.54 -1.38
N HIS A 79 11.25 6.68 -2.01
CA HIS A 79 11.75 7.97 -1.55
C HIS A 79 11.06 8.38 -0.23
N GLU A 80 11.82 9.00 0.68
CA GLU A 80 11.35 9.33 2.04
C GLU A 80 10.14 10.29 2.08
N ASP A 81 10.00 11.12 1.05
CA ASP A 81 8.88 12.05 0.88
C ASP A 81 7.70 11.46 0.09
N THR A 82 7.79 10.22 -0.39
CA THR A 82 6.68 9.55 -1.09
C THR A 82 5.47 9.43 -0.16
N PRO A 83 4.26 9.87 -0.56
CA PRO A 83 3.05 9.71 0.24
C PRO A 83 2.79 8.24 0.59
N ILE A 84 2.27 7.95 1.79
CA ILE A 84 2.04 6.55 2.23
C ILE A 84 1.20 5.76 1.22
N ILE A 85 0.16 6.34 0.64
CA ILE A 85 -0.68 5.65 -0.36
C ILE A 85 0.09 5.28 -1.63
N ASP A 86 1.05 6.12 -2.02
CA ASP A 86 1.92 5.90 -3.17
C ASP A 86 2.92 4.81 -2.87
N ALA A 87 3.53 4.86 -1.68
CA ALA A 87 4.42 3.81 -1.19
C ALA A 87 3.72 2.44 -1.12
N VAL A 88 2.45 2.38 -0.67
CA VAL A 88 1.64 1.14 -0.70
C VAL A 88 1.48 0.62 -2.12
N CYS A 89 1.21 1.50 -3.10
CA CYS A 89 1.10 1.10 -4.50
C CYS A 89 2.43 0.57 -5.04
N GLU A 90 3.53 1.31 -4.81
CA GLU A 90 4.88 0.91 -5.22
C GLU A 90 5.27 -0.46 -4.63
N MET A 91 4.99 -0.70 -3.34
CA MET A 91 5.25 -2.00 -2.70
C MET A 91 4.44 -3.14 -3.34
N ILE A 92 3.15 -2.91 -3.64
CA ILE A 92 2.29 -3.89 -4.31
C ILE A 92 2.78 -4.19 -5.73
N ASP A 93 3.09 -3.15 -6.50
CA ASP A 93 3.52 -3.26 -7.89
C ASP A 93 4.90 -3.95 -8.00
N ALA A 94 5.79 -3.68 -7.05
CA ALA A 94 7.08 -4.39 -6.92
C ALA A 94 6.93 -5.83 -6.38
N GLY A 95 5.76 -6.21 -5.85
CA GLY A 95 5.54 -7.50 -5.20
C GLY A 95 6.30 -7.65 -3.87
N GLN A 96 6.68 -6.54 -3.24
CA GLN A 96 7.50 -6.51 -2.03
C GLN A 96 6.65 -6.19 -0.79
N ARG A 97 6.99 -6.82 0.34
CA ARG A 97 6.30 -6.60 1.63
C ARG A 97 7.07 -5.70 2.58
N ALA A 98 8.28 -5.33 2.17
CA ALA A 98 9.15 -4.37 2.82
C ALA A 98 9.88 -3.58 1.73
N ALA A 99 10.25 -2.35 2.02
CA ALA A 99 11.02 -1.50 1.12
C ALA A 99 12.01 -0.65 1.92
N PRO A 100 13.30 -0.60 1.52
CA PRO A 100 14.22 0.40 2.03
C PRO A 100 13.74 1.79 1.64
N ILE A 101 13.76 2.71 2.60
CA ILE A 101 13.44 4.12 2.38
C ILE A 101 14.74 4.89 2.14
N VAL A 102 14.79 5.66 1.07
CA VAL A 102 15.98 6.43 0.67
C VAL A 102 15.68 7.92 0.60
N ASN A 103 16.68 8.74 0.89
CA ASN A 103 16.60 10.19 0.70
C ASN A 103 16.90 10.59 -0.76
N THR A 104 16.88 11.89 -1.04
CA THR A 104 17.19 12.46 -2.38
C THR A 104 18.61 12.14 -2.87
N TYR A 105 19.54 11.82 -1.97
CA TYR A 105 20.91 11.41 -2.32
C TYR A 105 21.03 9.90 -2.60
N GLY A 106 19.91 9.17 -2.58
CA GLY A 106 19.88 7.71 -2.76
C GLY A 106 20.38 6.93 -1.55
N LYS A 107 20.61 7.58 -0.41
CA LYS A 107 21.08 6.91 0.81
C LYS A 107 19.89 6.41 1.63
N MET A 108 19.97 5.17 2.10
CA MET A 108 18.95 4.59 2.98
C MET A 108 18.87 5.34 4.32
N VAL A 109 17.65 5.73 4.69
CA VAL A 109 17.30 6.43 5.93
C VAL A 109 16.31 5.65 6.79
N GLY A 110 15.76 4.55 6.28
CA GLY A 110 14.84 3.69 7.02
C GLY A 110 14.39 2.47 6.23
N ILE A 111 13.46 1.73 6.82
CA ILE A 111 12.72 0.64 6.15
C ILE A 111 11.24 0.78 6.49
N VAL A 112 10.37 0.49 5.53
CA VAL A 112 8.93 0.33 5.76
C VAL A 112 8.49 -1.08 5.42
N THR A 113 7.51 -1.60 6.16
CA THR A 113 6.94 -2.93 5.97
C THR A 113 5.41 -2.87 5.93
N ASP A 114 4.78 -3.98 5.55
CA ASP A 114 3.34 -4.11 5.69
C ASP A 114 2.83 -3.91 7.13
N TYR A 115 3.67 -4.12 8.14
CA TYR A 115 3.32 -3.87 9.54
C TYR A 115 3.13 -2.38 9.82
N ASP A 116 4.04 -1.53 9.33
CA ASP A 116 3.97 -0.08 9.53
C ASP A 116 2.74 0.50 8.83
N ILE A 117 2.45 0.03 7.63
CA ILE A 117 1.23 0.38 6.88
C ILE A 117 -0.01 -0.07 7.67
N MET A 118 -0.01 -1.26 8.27
CA MET A 118 -1.15 -1.74 9.05
C MET A 118 -1.33 -0.97 10.36
N ASP A 119 -0.25 -0.61 11.06
CA ASP A 119 -0.33 0.25 12.25
C ASP A 119 -0.97 1.59 11.89
N ARG A 120 -0.54 2.16 10.76
CA ARG A 120 -1.11 3.39 10.23
C ARG A 120 -2.59 3.24 9.85
N ALA A 121 -2.93 2.13 9.20
CA ALA A 121 -4.28 1.78 8.78
C ALA A 121 -5.24 1.64 9.97
N SER A 122 -4.78 1.06 11.09
CA SER A 122 -5.60 0.89 12.30
C SER A 122 -6.09 2.21 12.91
N ARG A 123 -5.40 3.33 12.61
CA ARG A 123 -5.73 4.68 13.08
C ARG A 123 -6.52 5.50 12.06
N SER A 124 -6.73 4.98 10.84
CA SER A 124 -7.40 5.67 9.75
C SER A 124 -8.91 5.77 9.95
N ILE A 125 -9.46 6.97 9.81
CA ILE A 125 -10.91 7.23 9.88
C ILE A 125 -11.64 6.49 8.75
N ILE A 126 -11.10 6.54 7.53
CA ILE A 126 -11.67 5.87 6.34
C ILE A 126 -11.84 4.36 6.57
N LEU A 127 -10.87 3.73 7.25
CA LEU A 127 -10.90 2.29 7.50
C LEU A 127 -11.76 1.91 8.73
N LYS A 128 -12.03 2.86 9.64
CA LYS A 128 -13.01 2.67 10.72
C LYS A 128 -14.43 2.56 10.18
N ASP A 129 -14.76 3.30 9.13
CA ASP A 129 -16.10 3.26 8.52
C ASP A 129 -16.21 2.24 7.38
N THR A 130 -15.11 1.57 7.01
CA THR A 130 -15.14 0.52 5.99
C THR A 130 -15.42 -0.83 6.66
N PRO A 131 -16.54 -1.50 6.34
CA PRO A 131 -16.84 -2.81 6.92
C PRO A 131 -16.00 -3.92 6.28
N VAL A 132 -15.55 -4.90 7.07
CA VAL A 132 -14.68 -6.00 6.62
C VAL A 132 -15.28 -6.80 5.46
N LYS A 133 -16.61 -6.96 5.43
CA LYS A 133 -17.33 -7.69 4.36
C LYS A 133 -17.17 -7.09 2.96
N LYS A 134 -16.73 -5.83 2.85
CA LYS A 134 -16.42 -5.16 1.58
C LYS A 134 -15.03 -5.54 1.05
N VAL A 135 -14.11 -5.92 1.93
CA VAL A 135 -12.69 -6.12 1.62
C VAL A 135 -12.27 -7.59 1.72
N MET A 136 -12.90 -8.37 2.59
CA MET A 136 -12.52 -9.76 2.84
C MET A 136 -12.62 -10.66 1.60
N THR A 137 -11.75 -11.67 1.55
CA THR A 137 -11.88 -12.78 0.62
C THR A 137 -12.97 -13.73 1.12
N ARG A 138 -14.03 -13.94 0.32
CA ARG A 138 -15.20 -14.76 0.71
C ARG A 138 -14.97 -16.26 0.58
N HIS A 139 -14.26 -16.68 -0.45
CA HIS A 139 -13.97 -18.09 -0.71
C HIS A 139 -12.74 -18.50 0.10
N VAL A 140 -12.97 -18.88 1.36
CA VAL A 140 -11.89 -19.32 2.25
C VAL A 140 -11.56 -20.77 1.94
N ILE A 141 -10.29 -21.03 1.65
CA ILE A 141 -9.79 -22.40 1.51
C ILE A 141 -9.53 -22.93 2.93
N THR A 142 -10.20 -24.01 3.27
CA THR A 142 -10.15 -24.64 4.59
C THR A 142 -9.48 -26.02 4.51
N ILE A 143 -9.10 -26.54 5.67
CA ILE A 143 -8.59 -27.90 5.84
C ILE A 143 -9.19 -28.51 7.10
N ASN A 144 -9.57 -29.79 7.07
CA ASN A 144 -10.08 -30.44 8.27
C ASN A 144 -8.93 -30.76 9.24
N GLU A 145 -9.18 -30.64 10.55
CA GLU A 145 -8.18 -30.72 11.60
C GLU A 145 -7.40 -32.05 11.67
N ASN A 146 -8.01 -33.11 11.15
CA ASN A 146 -7.43 -34.46 11.10
C ASN A 146 -6.68 -34.74 9.79
N GLU A 147 -6.74 -33.84 8.81
CA GLU A 147 -5.98 -33.99 7.56
C GLU A 147 -4.49 -33.70 7.76
N THR A 148 -3.67 -34.22 6.85
CA THR A 148 -2.22 -34.22 7.01
C THR A 148 -1.61 -32.84 6.75
N ILE A 149 -0.51 -32.56 7.45
CA ILE A 149 0.34 -31.38 7.20
C ILE A 149 0.82 -31.34 5.75
N GLY A 150 1.12 -32.50 5.14
CA GLY A 150 1.48 -32.62 3.74
C GLY A 150 0.38 -32.12 2.80
N LYS A 151 -0.89 -32.43 3.08
CA LYS A 151 -2.04 -31.90 2.35
C LYS A 151 -2.20 -30.40 2.56
N ALA A 152 -2.01 -29.89 3.78
CA ALA A 152 -2.02 -28.46 4.07
C ALA A 152 -0.99 -27.70 3.21
N ARG A 153 0.24 -28.22 3.14
CA ARG A 153 1.31 -27.66 2.32
C ARG A 153 0.96 -27.67 0.84
N ALA A 154 0.36 -28.74 0.34
CA ALA A 154 -0.09 -28.84 -1.05
C ALA A 154 -1.17 -27.78 -1.35
N LEU A 155 -2.21 -27.69 -0.52
CA LEU A 155 -3.27 -26.68 -0.66
C LEU A 155 -2.71 -25.24 -0.65
N MET A 156 -1.79 -24.94 0.26
CA MET A 156 -1.13 -23.62 0.32
C MET A 156 -0.37 -23.30 -0.98
N ARG A 157 0.44 -24.25 -1.47
CA ARG A 157 1.20 -24.09 -2.71
C ARG A 157 0.30 -23.96 -3.93
N ASP A 158 -0.66 -24.87 -4.08
CA ASP A 158 -1.49 -24.99 -5.27
C ASP A 158 -2.46 -23.79 -5.41
N ASN A 159 -2.79 -23.12 -4.30
CA ASN A 159 -3.62 -21.91 -4.29
C ASN A 159 -2.82 -20.61 -4.06
N ASN A 160 -1.48 -20.70 -3.96
CA ASN A 160 -0.60 -19.57 -3.66
C ASN A 160 -1.04 -18.75 -2.43
N ILE A 161 -1.37 -19.44 -1.33
CA ILE A 161 -1.80 -18.83 -0.06
C ILE A 161 -0.89 -19.25 1.08
N GLY A 162 -0.61 -18.31 2.00
CA GLY A 162 0.28 -18.56 3.14
C GLY A 162 -0.38 -19.15 4.39
N ARG A 163 -1.70 -19.40 4.35
CA ARG A 163 -2.49 -19.84 5.51
C ARG A 163 -3.78 -20.55 5.12
N LEU A 164 -4.24 -21.46 5.99
CA LEU A 164 -5.50 -22.18 5.87
C LEU A 164 -6.27 -22.08 7.19
N VAL A 165 -7.58 -21.83 7.10
CA VAL A 165 -8.46 -21.97 8.27
C VAL A 165 -8.73 -23.44 8.49
N VAL A 166 -8.47 -23.92 9.71
CA VAL A 166 -8.69 -25.29 10.11
C VAL A 166 -10.12 -25.44 10.62
N VAL A 167 -10.82 -26.46 10.15
CA VAL A 167 -12.20 -26.77 10.53
C VAL A 167 -12.31 -28.16 11.17
N ASP A 168 -13.31 -28.36 12.02
CA ASP A 168 -13.68 -29.68 12.54
C ASP A 168 -14.50 -30.49 11.50
N ASP A 169 -14.99 -31.66 11.91
CA ASP A 169 -15.81 -32.54 11.07
C ASP A 169 -17.21 -31.94 10.75
N ASP A 170 -17.69 -30.99 11.56
CA ASP A 170 -18.92 -30.22 11.32
C ASP A 170 -18.69 -29.00 10.41
N GLY A 171 -17.45 -28.73 10.01
CA GLY A 171 -17.07 -27.56 9.22
C GLY A 171 -16.98 -26.26 10.03
N LYS A 172 -16.97 -26.31 11.36
CA LYS A 172 -16.78 -25.14 12.22
C LYS A 172 -15.29 -24.77 12.28
N PRO A 173 -14.94 -23.48 12.21
CA PRO A 173 -13.55 -23.06 12.25
C PRO A 173 -12.97 -23.19 13.67
N VAL A 174 -11.92 -24.00 13.84
CA VAL A 174 -11.31 -24.37 15.14
C VAL A 174 -9.87 -23.88 15.32
N GLY A 175 -9.21 -23.50 14.23
CA GLY A 175 -7.82 -23.04 14.26
C GLY A 175 -7.36 -22.46 12.94
N ILE A 176 -6.08 -22.08 12.89
CA ILE A 176 -5.42 -21.61 11.67
C ILE A 176 -4.02 -22.22 11.58
N VAL A 177 -3.62 -22.63 10.38
CA VAL A 177 -2.26 -23.12 10.11
C VAL A 177 -1.63 -22.28 9.01
N THR A 178 -0.38 -21.87 9.21
CA THR A 178 0.37 -21.02 8.28
C THR A 178 1.60 -21.74 7.72
N GLU A 179 2.17 -21.23 6.63
CA GLU A 179 3.47 -21.70 6.12
C GLU A 179 4.54 -21.63 7.22
N THR A 180 4.54 -20.58 8.05
CA THR A 180 5.48 -20.41 9.17
C THR A 180 5.30 -21.51 10.22
N ASP A 181 4.07 -21.96 10.52
CA ASP A 181 3.85 -23.08 11.43
C ASP A 181 4.47 -24.38 10.88
N ILE A 182 4.28 -24.66 9.59
CA ILE A 182 4.86 -25.83 8.94
C ILE A 182 6.39 -25.75 9.00
N LEU A 183 6.98 -24.61 8.64
CA LEU A 183 8.42 -24.42 8.63
C LEU A 183 9.04 -24.57 10.03
N THR A 184 8.46 -23.90 11.02
CA THR A 184 9.04 -23.83 12.37
C THR A 184 8.77 -25.06 13.23
N LYS A 185 7.61 -25.71 13.08
CA LYS A 185 7.21 -26.85 13.93
C LYS A 185 7.53 -28.20 13.30
N VAL A 186 7.64 -28.28 11.97
CA VAL A 186 7.83 -29.54 11.23
C VAL A 186 9.26 -29.65 10.69
N LEU A 187 9.78 -28.58 10.07
CA LEU A 187 11.05 -28.61 9.35
C LEU A 187 12.26 -28.20 10.22
N LYS A 188 12.09 -27.34 11.24
CA LYS A 188 13.18 -27.05 12.18
C LYS A 188 13.51 -28.29 13.06
N PRO A 189 14.77 -28.72 13.16
CA PRO A 189 15.17 -29.81 14.03
C PRO A 189 15.14 -29.37 15.50
N LYS A 190 14.15 -29.81 16.29
CA LYS A 190 14.23 -29.72 17.75
C LYS A 190 15.17 -30.81 18.29
N ARG A 191 16.32 -30.37 18.80
CA ARG A 191 17.30 -31.05 19.68
C ARG A 191 17.94 -32.35 19.15
N ARG A 192 19.27 -32.46 19.33
CA ARG A 192 19.99 -33.76 19.35
C ARG A 192 19.25 -34.68 20.32
N MET A 193 18.73 -35.81 19.83
CA MET A 193 18.22 -36.87 20.68
C MET A 193 19.29 -37.20 21.72
N ARG A 194 18.93 -37.24 23.01
CA ARG A 194 19.85 -37.69 24.05
C ARG A 194 19.76 -39.21 24.15
N ALA A 195 20.81 -39.86 24.64
CA ALA A 195 20.76 -41.28 24.95
C ALA A 195 19.63 -41.52 25.97
N GLY A 196 18.57 -42.23 25.57
CA GLY A 196 17.37 -42.48 26.38
C GLY A 196 16.04 -42.14 25.71
N ASP A 197 16.04 -41.44 24.57
CA ASP A 197 14.80 -41.12 23.85
C ASP A 197 14.19 -42.38 23.21
N LEU A 198 12.93 -42.69 23.55
CA LEU A 198 12.19 -43.85 23.03
C LEU A 198 12.04 -43.79 21.51
N LYS A 199 12.44 -44.87 20.83
CA LYS A 199 12.29 -45.06 19.39
C LYS A 199 10.86 -45.51 19.07
N GLY A 200 9.88 -44.62 19.28
CA GLY A 200 8.51 -44.84 18.80
C GLY A 200 8.47 -44.86 17.26
N GLU A 201 7.46 -45.52 16.69
CA GLU A 201 7.21 -45.50 15.24
C GLU A 201 7.21 -44.07 14.72
N LYS A 202 8.19 -43.74 13.87
CA LYS A 202 8.31 -42.41 13.27
C LYS A 202 7.27 -42.28 12.16
N VAL A 203 6.04 -41.91 12.51
CA VAL A 203 5.13 -41.31 11.51
C VAL A 203 5.89 -40.13 10.91
N PRO A 204 6.11 -40.07 9.58
CA PRO A 204 6.76 -38.93 8.96
C PRO A 204 6.01 -37.66 9.39
N ARG A 205 6.72 -36.61 9.84
CA ARG A 205 6.05 -35.41 10.39
C ARG A 205 5.01 -34.80 9.43
N MET A 206 5.19 -34.97 8.12
CA MET A 206 4.23 -34.54 7.10
C MET A 206 2.91 -35.34 7.08
N GLY A 207 2.92 -36.59 7.56
CA GLY A 207 1.74 -37.44 7.70
C GLY A 207 0.94 -37.20 8.99
N GLN A 208 1.45 -36.36 9.90
CA GLN A 208 0.73 -35.97 11.12
C GLN A 208 -0.42 -35.01 10.79
N PRO A 209 -1.49 -35.01 11.61
CA PRO A 209 -2.65 -34.14 11.40
C PRO A 209 -2.31 -32.67 11.68
N VAL A 210 -2.96 -31.75 10.95
CA VAL A 210 -2.73 -30.30 11.08
C VAL A 210 -3.04 -29.76 12.48
N LYS A 211 -3.96 -30.37 13.22
CA LYS A 211 -4.27 -29.98 14.61
C LYS A 211 -3.07 -29.98 15.55
N MET A 212 -2.01 -30.73 15.23
CA MET A 212 -0.77 -30.75 16.02
C MET A 212 0.07 -29.48 15.88
N ILE A 213 -0.10 -28.73 14.79
CA ILE A 213 0.71 -27.54 14.51
C ILE A 213 -0.11 -26.26 14.38
N MET A 214 -1.43 -26.35 14.26
CA MET A 214 -2.30 -25.19 14.14
C MET A 214 -2.22 -24.30 15.39
N SER A 215 -2.51 -23.03 15.20
CA SER A 215 -2.75 -22.09 16.29
C SER A 215 -4.23 -22.14 16.69
N SER A 216 -4.46 -22.28 18.00
CA SER A 216 -5.77 -22.36 18.63
C SER A 216 -5.70 -21.73 20.04
N PRO A 217 -6.74 -21.05 20.55
CA PRO A 217 -8.05 -20.81 19.92
C PRO A 217 -7.96 -19.89 18.70
N LEU A 218 -8.91 -20.04 17.76
CA LEU A 218 -8.96 -19.22 16.56
C LEU A 218 -9.36 -17.78 16.89
N ILE A 219 -8.45 -16.84 16.62
CA ILE A 219 -8.74 -15.41 16.67
C ILE A 219 -9.60 -15.06 15.46
N THR A 220 -10.79 -14.50 15.69
CA THR A 220 -11.76 -14.16 14.64
C THR A 220 -12.26 -12.73 14.81
N LEU A 221 -12.94 -12.23 13.79
CA LEU A 221 -13.60 -10.94 13.81
C LEU A 221 -15.03 -11.06 13.26
N ASP A 222 -15.96 -10.30 13.82
CA ASP A 222 -17.36 -10.33 13.39
C ASP A 222 -17.55 -9.76 11.97
N TYR A 223 -18.54 -10.30 11.26
CA TYR A 223 -18.89 -9.94 9.89
C TYR A 223 -19.20 -8.46 9.67
N ASP A 224 -19.72 -7.79 10.70
CA ASP A 224 -20.10 -6.38 10.65
C ASP A 224 -19.04 -5.44 11.25
N ALA A 225 -17.87 -5.98 11.65
CA ALA A 225 -16.73 -5.18 12.13
C ALA A 225 -16.06 -4.34 11.03
N SER A 226 -15.18 -3.42 11.43
CA SER A 226 -14.45 -2.54 10.50
C SER A 226 -13.09 -3.09 10.08
N VAL A 227 -12.56 -2.58 8.96
CA VAL A 227 -11.20 -2.86 8.50
C VAL A 227 -10.16 -2.34 9.51
N ALA A 228 -10.42 -1.23 10.18
CA ALA A 228 -9.55 -0.73 11.26
C ALA A 228 -9.48 -1.69 12.45
N ASP A 229 -10.59 -2.35 12.79
CA ASP A 229 -10.59 -3.39 13.84
C ASP A 229 -9.78 -4.61 13.43
N ALA A 230 -9.87 -5.02 12.16
CA ALA A 230 -9.02 -6.08 11.61
C ALA A 230 -7.53 -5.72 11.67
N ALA A 231 -7.17 -4.49 11.30
CA ALA A 231 -5.78 -4.00 11.38
C ALA A 231 -5.28 -3.95 12.84
N ARG A 232 -6.12 -3.50 13.78
CA ARG A 232 -5.81 -3.49 15.22
C ARG A 232 -5.56 -4.90 15.75
N LEU A 233 -6.44 -5.85 15.41
CA LEU A 233 -6.30 -7.26 15.81
C LEU A 233 -5.04 -7.90 15.23
N MET A 234 -4.74 -7.61 13.95
CA MET A 234 -3.51 -8.06 13.30
C MET A 234 -2.25 -7.55 13.98
N LYS A 235 -2.29 -6.32 14.51
CA LYS A 235 -1.19 -5.74 15.27
C LYS A 235 -1.07 -6.36 16.66
N GLU A 236 -2.17 -6.41 17.40
CA GLU A 236 -2.22 -6.88 18.79
C GLU A 236 -1.73 -8.32 18.94
N TYR A 237 -2.14 -9.19 18.02
CA TYR A 237 -1.78 -10.61 18.06
C TYR A 237 -0.60 -10.96 17.13
N ASP A 238 0.02 -9.97 16.49
CA ASP A 238 1.04 -10.14 15.45
C ASP A 238 0.68 -11.20 14.40
N ILE A 239 -0.55 -11.12 13.90
CA ILE A 239 -1.09 -12.01 12.88
C ILE A 239 -1.21 -11.30 11.53
N ARG A 240 -1.09 -12.08 10.45
CA ARG A 240 -1.12 -11.57 9.07
C ARG A 240 -2.47 -11.75 8.37
N GLY A 241 -3.43 -12.36 9.05
CA GLY A 241 -4.79 -12.56 8.54
C GLY A 241 -5.74 -13.01 9.64
N VAL A 242 -7.01 -12.63 9.49
CA VAL A 242 -8.08 -12.81 10.47
C VAL A 242 -9.29 -13.41 9.77
N PRO A 243 -9.74 -14.61 10.17
CA PRO A 243 -11.00 -15.18 9.74
C PRO A 243 -12.19 -14.32 10.19
N ILE A 244 -13.12 -14.09 9.27
CA ILE A 244 -14.35 -13.32 9.49
C ILE A 244 -15.51 -14.29 9.69
N VAL A 245 -16.24 -14.13 10.79
CA VAL A 245 -17.33 -15.02 11.18
C VAL A 245 -18.64 -14.25 11.38
N LYS A 246 -19.77 -14.93 11.22
CA LYS A 246 -21.08 -14.45 11.66
C LYS A 246 -21.68 -15.51 12.59
N GLY A 247 -21.65 -15.25 13.90
CA GLY A 247 -21.80 -16.32 14.89
C GLY A 247 -20.70 -17.36 14.73
N ASN A 248 -21.05 -18.65 14.63
CA ASN A 248 -20.08 -19.74 14.45
C ASN A 248 -19.76 -20.07 12.97
N MET A 249 -20.33 -19.31 12.03
CA MET A 249 -20.12 -19.58 10.60
C MET A 249 -18.99 -18.74 10.03
N LEU A 250 -18.00 -19.40 9.42
CA LEU A 250 -16.99 -18.74 8.61
C LEU A 250 -17.61 -18.07 7.39
N LYS A 251 -17.32 -16.79 7.17
CA LYS A 251 -17.84 -15.98 6.05
C LYS A 251 -16.76 -15.43 5.14
N GLY A 252 -15.52 -15.37 5.61
CA GLY A 252 -14.40 -14.88 4.83
C GLY A 252 -13.11 -14.89 5.63
N ILE A 253 -12.06 -14.36 5.02
CA ILE A 253 -10.79 -14.05 5.67
C ILE A 253 -10.33 -12.70 5.16
N ILE A 254 -9.79 -11.86 6.06
CA ILE A 254 -9.14 -10.60 5.68
C ILE A 254 -7.66 -10.69 6.05
N THR A 255 -6.78 -10.25 5.17
CA THR A 255 -5.33 -10.32 5.32
C THR A 255 -4.69 -8.95 5.13
N ARG A 256 -3.44 -8.77 5.58
CA ARG A 256 -2.70 -7.51 5.35
C ARG A 256 -2.69 -7.14 3.85
N SER A 257 -2.58 -8.14 2.97
CA SER A 257 -2.61 -7.96 1.52
C SER A 257 -3.97 -7.48 1.00
N ASP A 258 -5.09 -7.96 1.56
CA ASP A 258 -6.43 -7.48 1.16
C ASP A 258 -6.62 -6.01 1.56
N ILE A 259 -6.15 -5.64 2.76
CA ILE A 259 -6.20 -4.25 3.24
C ILE A 259 -5.32 -3.34 2.37
N ALA A 260 -4.08 -3.76 2.07
CA ALA A 260 -3.18 -3.00 1.20
C ALA A 260 -3.76 -2.81 -0.21
N LYS A 261 -4.31 -3.88 -0.82
CA LYS A 261 -4.99 -3.79 -2.11
C LYS A 261 -6.18 -2.84 -2.07
N TYR A 262 -6.99 -2.90 -1.02
CA TYR A 262 -8.11 -1.97 -0.85
C TYR A 262 -7.63 -0.52 -0.77
N ILE A 263 -6.56 -0.23 -0.02
CA ILE A 263 -5.97 1.11 0.04
C ILE A 263 -5.48 1.58 -1.34
N ALA A 264 -4.81 0.71 -2.11
CA ALA A 264 -4.39 1.02 -3.47
C ALA A 264 -5.59 1.24 -4.42
N ASP A 265 -6.66 0.46 -4.27
CA ASP A 265 -7.87 0.60 -5.07
C ASP A 265 -8.63 1.89 -4.72
N LEU A 266 -8.56 2.38 -3.48
CA LEU A 266 -9.07 3.70 -3.13
C LEU A 266 -8.35 4.80 -3.93
N LYS A 267 -7.03 4.69 -4.11
CA LYS A 267 -6.25 5.60 -4.96
C LYS A 267 -6.70 5.50 -6.42
N LYS A 268 -6.76 4.29 -6.98
CA LYS A 268 -7.17 4.07 -8.39
C LYS A 268 -8.59 4.57 -8.66
N GLY A 269 -9.51 4.37 -7.72
CA GLY A 269 -10.88 4.86 -7.82
C GLY A 269 -11.05 6.37 -7.62
N ALA A 270 -10.00 7.05 -7.14
CA ALA A 270 -9.89 8.50 -6.98
C ALA A 270 -8.98 9.16 -8.02
N MET A 271 -8.16 8.39 -8.75
CA MET A 271 -7.33 8.88 -9.84
C MET A 271 -8.21 9.46 -10.93
N ILE A 272 -7.94 10.72 -11.27
CA ILE A 272 -8.55 11.40 -12.39
C ILE A 272 -7.59 11.24 -13.57
N GLU A 273 -8.00 10.51 -14.60
CA GLU A 273 -7.23 10.40 -15.83
C GLU A 273 -7.24 11.76 -16.55
N VAL A 274 -6.07 12.33 -16.85
CA VAL A 274 -5.95 13.60 -17.57
C VAL A 274 -5.28 13.38 -18.92
N GLU A 275 -6.05 13.54 -20.00
CA GLU A 275 -5.52 13.53 -21.36
C GLU A 275 -5.32 14.95 -21.87
N ILE A 276 -4.15 15.24 -22.45
CA ILE A 276 -3.84 16.56 -23.00
C ILE A 276 -3.42 16.39 -24.46
N HIS A 277 -4.17 17.01 -25.36
CA HIS A 277 -3.90 16.99 -26.79
C HIS A 277 -3.58 18.39 -27.32
N GLY A 278 -2.51 18.46 -28.11
CA GLY A 278 -2.07 19.69 -28.77
C GLY A 278 -0.74 20.20 -28.22
N GLU A 279 -0.06 21.01 -29.01
CA GLU A 279 1.18 21.69 -28.63
C GLU A 279 0.89 23.16 -28.37
N MET A 280 1.62 23.74 -27.42
CA MET A 280 1.49 25.14 -27.04
C MET A 280 2.88 25.75 -26.90
N ASP A 281 3.05 26.97 -27.42
CA ASP A 281 4.33 27.67 -27.28
C ASP A 281 4.59 27.98 -25.78
N GLU A 282 5.86 27.92 -25.38
CA GLU A 282 6.31 28.04 -24.00
C GLU A 282 5.85 29.36 -23.33
N GLU A 283 5.80 30.45 -24.08
CA GLU A 283 5.36 31.78 -23.62
C GLU A 283 3.89 31.86 -23.19
N PHE A 284 3.05 30.93 -23.64
CA PHE A 284 1.61 30.90 -23.32
C PHE A 284 1.24 29.80 -22.32
N ARG A 285 2.25 29.07 -21.84
CA ARG A 285 2.10 27.95 -20.92
C ARG A 285 1.32 28.38 -19.68
N ASP A 286 1.92 29.21 -18.84
CA ASP A 286 1.36 29.69 -17.57
C ASP A 286 -0.07 30.25 -17.68
N LEU A 287 -0.37 30.96 -18.78
CA LEU A 287 -1.69 31.54 -18.99
C LEU A 287 -2.74 30.45 -19.23
N ALA A 288 -2.42 29.43 -20.02
CA ALA A 288 -3.31 28.30 -20.20
C ALA A 288 -3.43 27.45 -18.94
N GLU A 289 -2.34 27.29 -18.16
CA GLU A 289 -2.38 26.57 -16.87
C GLU A 289 -3.38 27.22 -15.91
N ARG A 290 -3.34 28.55 -15.78
CA ARG A 290 -4.30 29.31 -14.95
C ARG A 290 -5.74 29.15 -15.43
N ILE A 291 -5.97 29.16 -16.75
CA ILE A 291 -7.30 28.98 -17.34
C ILE A 291 -7.81 27.55 -17.09
N ILE A 292 -6.99 26.54 -17.31
CA ILE A 292 -7.31 25.13 -17.06
C ILE A 292 -7.63 24.93 -15.57
N ALA A 293 -6.77 25.40 -14.67
CA ALA A 293 -6.99 25.32 -13.23
C ALA A 293 -8.31 25.99 -12.83
N THR A 294 -8.59 27.17 -13.38
CA THR A 294 -9.82 27.92 -13.11
C THR A 294 -11.07 27.16 -13.60
N GLU A 295 -11.04 26.64 -14.83
CA GLU A 295 -12.18 25.95 -15.44
C GLU A 295 -12.42 24.59 -14.80
N VAL A 296 -11.37 23.81 -14.52
CA VAL A 296 -11.48 22.55 -13.76
C VAL A 296 -12.03 22.84 -12.37
N LYS A 297 -11.51 23.84 -11.65
CA LYS A 297 -12.00 24.21 -10.30
C LYS A 297 -13.48 24.60 -10.29
N LYS A 298 -13.95 25.37 -11.29
CA LYS A 298 -15.38 25.71 -11.42
C LYS A 298 -16.25 24.47 -11.66
N MET A 299 -15.83 23.58 -12.55
CA MET A 299 -16.59 22.37 -12.88
C MET A 299 -16.64 21.40 -11.70
N VAL A 300 -15.50 21.25 -11.01
CA VAL A 300 -15.39 20.32 -9.91
C VAL A 300 -16.09 20.80 -8.65
N LYS A 301 -16.16 22.12 -8.41
CA LYS A 301 -16.99 22.70 -7.33
C LYS A 301 -18.45 22.23 -7.35
N HIS A 302 -18.95 21.79 -8.51
CA HIS A 302 -20.31 21.31 -8.70
C HIS A 302 -20.40 19.80 -9.03
N ALA A 303 -19.30 19.07 -8.98
CA ALA A 303 -19.21 17.66 -9.33
C ALA A 303 -18.66 16.82 -8.17
N GLY A 304 -19.47 15.89 -7.64
CA GLY A 304 -19.09 15.08 -6.48
C GLY A 304 -18.09 13.93 -6.75
N LYS A 305 -17.88 13.52 -8.02
CA LYS A 305 -16.85 12.54 -8.40
C LYS A 305 -16.44 12.75 -9.86
N VAL A 306 -15.14 12.88 -10.13
CA VAL A 306 -14.58 13.00 -11.49
C VAL A 306 -14.01 11.65 -11.91
N HIS A 307 -14.29 11.21 -13.14
CA HIS A 307 -13.75 9.98 -13.74
C HIS A 307 -12.53 10.26 -14.62
N TRP A 308 -12.64 11.23 -15.51
CA TRP A 308 -11.54 11.66 -16.37
C TRP A 308 -11.72 13.12 -16.78
N ILE A 309 -10.60 13.74 -17.15
CA ILE A 309 -10.51 15.08 -17.71
C ILE A 309 -9.79 14.98 -19.04
N LYS A 310 -10.35 15.57 -20.10
CA LYS A 310 -9.70 15.70 -21.40
C LYS A 310 -9.51 17.17 -21.69
N ILE A 311 -8.31 17.57 -22.08
CA ILE A 311 -7.97 18.94 -22.42
C ILE A 311 -7.48 18.95 -23.86
N ASN A 312 -8.19 19.68 -24.70
CA ASN A 312 -7.82 19.89 -26.10
C ASN A 312 -7.36 21.34 -26.27
N ILE A 313 -6.14 21.51 -26.77
CA ILE A 313 -5.52 22.80 -27.04
C ILE A 313 -5.38 22.95 -28.55
N LYS A 314 -5.91 24.04 -29.10
CA LYS A 314 -5.81 24.36 -30.53
C LYS A 314 -5.34 25.80 -30.75
N LYS A 315 -4.30 25.97 -31.57
CA LYS A 315 -3.82 27.29 -32.00
C LYS A 315 -4.73 27.83 -33.11
N GLU A 316 -5.26 29.03 -32.93
CA GLU A 316 -6.10 29.74 -33.89
C GLU A 316 -5.56 31.17 -34.11
N ARG A 317 -6.06 31.87 -35.13
CA ARG A 317 -5.72 33.28 -35.38
C ARG A 317 -7.00 34.10 -35.42
N ASP A 318 -6.98 35.27 -34.81
CA ASP A 318 -8.10 36.19 -34.91
C ASP A 318 -8.13 36.90 -36.27
N LYS A 319 -9.19 37.70 -36.51
CA LYS A 319 -9.36 38.45 -37.76
C LYS A 319 -8.23 39.48 -38.01
N GLY A 320 -7.40 39.79 -37.01
CA GLY A 320 -6.26 40.69 -37.09
C GLY A 320 -4.90 39.98 -37.22
N GLY A 321 -4.90 38.64 -37.35
CA GLY A 321 -3.68 37.85 -37.50
C GLY A 321 -2.97 37.51 -36.18
N THR A 322 -3.51 37.94 -35.04
CA THR A 322 -2.94 37.65 -33.72
C THR A 322 -3.26 36.21 -33.35
N PRO A 323 -2.24 35.38 -33.03
CA PRO A 323 -2.48 34.02 -32.59
C PRO A 323 -3.15 34.01 -31.21
N TYR A 324 -4.13 33.13 -31.04
CA TYR A 324 -4.72 32.81 -29.74
C TYR A 324 -4.89 31.30 -29.62
N TYR A 325 -4.89 30.79 -28.39
CA TYR A 325 -5.15 29.38 -28.14
C TYR A 325 -6.60 29.20 -27.73
N ARG A 326 -7.26 28.19 -28.28
CA ARG A 326 -8.56 27.72 -27.85
C ARG A 326 -8.34 26.48 -27.00
N VAL A 327 -8.63 26.58 -25.71
CA VAL A 327 -8.52 25.49 -24.74
C VAL A 327 -9.93 25.00 -24.44
N VAL A 328 -10.20 23.74 -24.73
CA VAL A 328 -11.47 23.09 -24.40
C VAL A 328 -11.21 22.00 -23.38
N THR A 329 -11.84 22.14 -22.22
CA THR A 329 -11.73 21.19 -21.11
C THR A 329 -13.02 20.40 -20.98
N TYR A 330 -12.90 19.08 -20.95
CA TYR A 330 -13.97 18.14 -20.70
C TYR A 330 -13.75 17.51 -19.34
N VAL A 331 -14.74 17.53 -18.46
CA VAL A 331 -14.69 16.87 -17.15
C VAL A 331 -15.84 15.88 -17.07
N LYS A 332 -15.53 14.58 -17.10
CA LYS A 332 -16.53 13.52 -17.00
C LYS A 332 -16.73 13.12 -15.54
N THR A 333 -17.98 13.06 -15.12
CA THR A 333 -18.42 12.48 -13.84
C THR A 333 -19.27 11.22 -14.11
N PRO A 334 -19.66 10.44 -13.08
CA PRO A 334 -20.54 9.29 -13.28
C PRO A 334 -21.83 9.65 -14.02
N ASN A 335 -22.42 10.80 -13.70
CA ASN A 335 -23.77 11.15 -14.13
C ASN A 335 -23.80 12.29 -15.16
N LYS A 336 -22.69 12.99 -15.39
CA LYS A 336 -22.67 14.19 -16.24
C LYS A 336 -21.32 14.40 -16.92
N LEU A 337 -21.30 15.09 -18.05
CA LEU A 337 -20.10 15.59 -18.70
C LEU A 337 -20.16 17.12 -18.66
N TYR A 338 -19.13 17.76 -18.13
CA TYR A 338 -18.97 19.21 -18.12
C TYR A 338 -17.99 19.61 -19.21
N VAL A 339 -18.26 20.71 -19.88
CA VAL A 339 -17.41 21.26 -20.94
C VAL A 339 -17.21 22.74 -20.67
N GLY A 340 -15.97 23.20 -20.71
CA GLY A 340 -15.61 24.60 -20.60
C GLY A 340 -14.63 24.98 -21.69
N GLU A 341 -14.69 26.24 -22.09
CA GLU A 341 -13.88 26.77 -23.18
C GLU A 341 -13.23 28.08 -22.73
N GLY A 342 -11.91 28.14 -22.84
CA GLY A 342 -11.11 29.34 -22.63
C GLY A 342 -10.42 29.78 -23.92
N LYS A 343 -10.28 31.09 -24.13
CA LYS A 343 -9.59 31.68 -25.28
C LYS A 343 -8.50 32.65 -24.82
N PRO A 344 -7.36 32.17 -24.29
CA PRO A 344 -6.19 33.02 -24.05
C PRO A 344 -5.75 33.71 -25.35
N LYS A 345 -5.83 35.04 -25.38
CA LYS A 345 -5.36 35.87 -26.49
C LYS A 345 -3.95 36.40 -26.21
N ALA A 346 -3.13 36.50 -27.25
CA ALA A 346 -1.87 37.24 -27.21
C ALA A 346 -2.14 38.76 -27.26
N SER A 347 -2.75 39.32 -26.22
CA SER A 347 -2.72 40.77 -26.00
C SER A 347 -1.67 41.05 -24.92
N LEU A 348 -0.65 41.85 -25.27
CA LEU A 348 0.48 42.29 -24.44
C LEU A 348 0.12 42.49 -22.94
N PRO A 349 1.06 42.23 -22.02
CA PRO A 349 0.86 42.51 -20.60
C PRO A 349 0.71 44.02 -20.41
N LYS A 350 -0.52 44.49 -20.16
CA LYS A 350 -0.67 45.76 -19.46
C LYS A 350 -0.34 45.52 -18.00
N ARG A 351 0.77 46.12 -17.57
CA ARG A 351 1.06 46.48 -16.17
C ARG A 351 -0.24 46.64 -15.39
N LEU A 352 -0.38 45.86 -14.32
CA LEU A 352 -1.06 46.35 -13.13
C LEU A 352 0.04 46.99 -12.29
N GLU A 353 0.10 48.32 -12.33
CA GLU A 353 0.76 49.07 -11.27
C GLU A 353 -0.05 48.82 -9.99
N ALA A 354 0.53 48.07 -9.06
CA ALA A 354 0.16 48.12 -7.67
C ALA A 354 1.23 48.98 -7.00
N GLU A 355 0.84 50.16 -6.52
CA GLU A 355 1.64 50.94 -5.58
C GLU A 355 1.83 50.09 -4.31
N GLY A 356 3.08 49.93 -3.86
CA GLY A 356 3.41 49.42 -2.53
C GLY A 356 4.46 48.30 -2.49
N GLU A 357 5.71 48.74 -2.36
CA GLU A 357 6.91 48.03 -1.84
C GLU A 357 7.55 46.87 -2.64
N ASP A 358 8.87 47.01 -2.78
CA ASP A 358 9.82 46.22 -3.57
C ASP A 358 9.79 44.71 -3.29
N VAL A 359 9.68 43.90 -4.35
CA VAL A 359 10.33 42.59 -4.38
C VAL A 359 11.00 42.40 -5.74
N GLY A 360 12.34 42.33 -5.68
CA GLY A 360 13.23 42.26 -6.82
C GLY A 360 13.10 40.98 -7.64
N TYR A 361 13.53 41.12 -8.89
CA TYR A 361 13.67 40.06 -9.87
C TYR A 361 14.66 38.99 -9.36
N VAL A 362 14.23 37.74 -9.26
CA VAL A 362 15.14 36.59 -9.20
C VAL A 362 14.92 35.77 -10.46
N SER A 363 15.77 36.04 -11.45
CA SER A 363 16.06 35.16 -12.57
C SER A 363 16.67 33.86 -12.02
N GLY A 364 16.11 32.72 -12.42
CA GLY A 364 16.74 31.43 -12.26
C GLY A 364 15.91 30.45 -11.42
N LYS A 365 15.04 29.69 -12.09
CA LYS A 365 14.79 28.30 -11.74
C LYS A 365 14.27 27.56 -12.97
N GLU A 366 14.90 26.42 -13.21
CA GLU A 366 14.64 25.47 -14.28
C GLU A 366 13.23 24.88 -14.15
N ARG A 367 12.54 24.75 -15.30
CA ARG A 367 11.93 23.51 -15.83
C ARG A 367 11.01 22.70 -14.89
N TRP A 368 9.77 22.47 -15.39
CA TRP A 368 8.69 21.55 -14.94
C TRP A 368 7.72 22.08 -13.87
N GLU A 369 6.51 22.58 -14.20
CA GLU A 369 5.36 22.63 -13.23
C GLU A 369 3.92 22.68 -13.84
N PHE A 370 3.68 22.23 -15.09
CA PHE A 370 2.26 22.11 -15.55
C PHE A 370 1.51 20.99 -14.82
N ILE A 371 2.20 19.86 -14.65
CA ILE A 371 1.67 18.67 -13.99
C ILE A 371 1.50 18.97 -12.50
N ASP A 372 2.39 19.75 -11.89
CA ASP A 372 2.32 20.09 -10.46
C ASP A 372 1.20 21.07 -10.15
N ILE A 373 0.91 22.05 -11.02
CA ILE A 373 -0.26 22.94 -10.86
C ILE A 373 -1.60 22.21 -11.13
N LEU A 374 -1.62 21.30 -12.11
CA LEU A 374 -2.76 20.38 -12.32
C LEU A 374 -2.94 19.46 -11.12
N LYS A 375 -1.84 18.94 -10.56
CA LYS A 375 -1.82 18.10 -9.37
C LYS A 375 -2.30 18.87 -8.14
N GLU A 376 -1.85 20.09 -7.90
CA GLU A 376 -2.36 20.96 -6.82
C GLU A 376 -3.85 21.27 -6.98
N SER A 377 -4.29 21.54 -8.22
CA SER A 377 -5.70 21.78 -8.53
C SER A 377 -6.55 20.51 -8.33
N LEU A 378 -6.03 19.35 -8.73
CA LEU A 378 -6.67 18.04 -8.53
C LEU A 378 -6.57 17.54 -7.08
N GLU A 379 -5.56 17.95 -6.32
CA GLU A 379 -5.45 17.71 -4.88
C GLU A 379 -6.48 18.53 -4.12
N SER A 380 -6.77 19.76 -4.55
CA SER A 380 -7.91 20.53 -4.05
C SER A 380 -9.25 19.84 -4.34
N VAL A 381 -9.35 19.12 -5.47
CA VAL A 381 -10.52 18.31 -5.84
C VAL A 381 -10.61 17.04 -4.98
N LEU A 382 -9.50 16.33 -4.80
CA LEU A 382 -9.40 15.14 -3.96
C LEU A 382 -9.76 15.46 -2.51
N LYS A 383 -9.24 16.58 -1.96
CA LYS A 383 -9.62 17.07 -0.63
C LYS A 383 -11.12 17.38 -0.51
N GLN A 384 -11.76 17.83 -1.59
CA GLN A 384 -13.19 18.12 -1.63
C GLN A 384 -14.02 16.82 -1.74
N ILE A 385 -13.52 15.83 -2.48
CA ILE A 385 -14.09 14.47 -2.56
C ILE A 385 -13.98 13.75 -1.22
N GLU A 386 -12.84 13.87 -0.52
CA GLU A 386 -12.66 13.35 0.85
C GLU A 386 -13.63 14.02 1.84
N ALA A 387 -13.78 15.36 1.78
CA ALA A 387 -14.71 16.10 2.63
C ALA A 387 -16.21 15.83 2.32
N ASP A 388 -16.55 15.53 1.06
CA ASP A 388 -17.91 15.12 0.68
C ASP A 388 -18.17 13.64 1.01
N PHE A 389 -17.14 12.78 1.06
CA PHE A 389 -17.25 11.42 1.59
C PHE A 389 -17.67 11.43 3.07
N ASP A 390 -17.16 12.38 3.86
CA ASP A 390 -17.57 12.62 5.25
C ASP A 390 -19.04 13.06 5.38
N ARG A 391 -19.64 13.64 4.33
CA ARG A 391 -21.04 14.10 4.31
C ARG A 391 -22.05 13.05 3.86
N VAL A 392 -21.63 12.02 3.11
CA VAL A 392 -22.52 10.98 2.58
C VAL A 392 -22.86 9.90 3.63
N ASN A 393 -22.33 10.01 4.85
CA ASN A 393 -22.71 9.17 5.99
C ASN A 393 -23.41 9.95 7.15
N PRO A 394 -24.57 10.60 6.92
CA PRO A 394 -25.24 11.45 7.93
C PRO A 394 -26.00 10.67 9.02
N LYS A 395 -25.87 9.34 9.09
CA LYS A 395 -26.57 8.52 10.09
C LYS A 395 -25.58 7.84 11.03
N HIS A 396 -24.93 8.60 11.91
CA HIS A 396 -24.66 8.19 13.30
C HIS A 396 -24.28 9.37 14.22
N MET A 397 -24.78 10.58 13.91
CA MET A 397 -24.67 11.74 14.81
C MET A 397 -25.90 11.83 15.74
N LYS A 398 -26.06 10.84 16.64
CA LYS A 398 -26.98 10.82 17.81
C LYS A 398 -26.43 9.75 18.76
N ARG A 399 -26.06 9.94 20.03
CA ARG A 399 -26.20 11.03 21.01
C ARG A 399 -24.93 10.99 21.90
N LEU A 400 -24.33 12.13 22.20
CA LEU A 400 -23.57 12.27 23.44
C LEU A 400 -24.60 12.58 24.54
N PRO A 401 -24.68 11.81 25.64
CA PRO A 401 -25.36 12.31 26.83
C PRO A 401 -24.53 13.44 27.42
N GLU A 402 -25.21 14.54 27.72
CA GLU A 402 -24.68 15.63 28.54
C GLU A 402 -24.18 15.06 29.86
N LYS A 403 -22.96 15.47 30.25
CA LYS A 403 -22.38 15.16 31.55
C LYS A 403 -23.12 15.94 32.62
N GLU A 404 -23.49 15.27 33.70
CA GLU A 404 -23.43 15.86 35.04
C GLU A 404 -22.00 15.75 35.58
#